data_AF-A0A1Z1WMT9-F1
#
_entry.id   AF-A0A1Z1WMT9-F1
#
_cell.length_a   1.000
_cell.length_b   1.000
_cell.length_c   1.000
_cell.angle_alpha   90.00
_cell.angle_beta   90.00
_cell.angle_gamma   90.00
#
_symmetry.space_group_name_H-M   'P 1'
#
loop_
_entity.id
_entity.type
_entity.pdbx_description
1 polymer ?
#
loop_
_entity_poly.entity_id
_entity_poly.type
_entity_poly.pdbx_seq_one_letter_code
_entity_poly.pdbx_strand_id
1 'polypeptide(L)'
;MMSTGEAATAAPWTEAARARVALAYEACELSELARAAVAVGPDELRGDGTSTAPGSALADAVHLLAAAHRLLAAAAVYERAAGADWQVVGAALNVSAGAARQRFVAAEARFREGPRSRGDACDAPGTAVGEPEGWRSYLLREPLEAARDLDDWVLRHQDGDGDFGDAPVSGPLLRPTPPSGP
;
A
#
# COMPACT_ATOMS: atom_id res chain seq x y z
N MET A 1 -43.97 2.81 -19.28
CA MET A 1 -42.79 2.24 -19.96
C MET A 1 -41.62 2.42 -19.02
N MET A 2 -41.23 1.34 -18.35
CA MET A 2 -40.20 1.35 -17.31
C MET A 2 -38.84 1.23 -17.98
N SER A 3 -37.97 2.23 -17.83
CA SER A 3 -36.53 2.05 -18.01
C SER A 3 -35.95 1.77 -16.64
N THR A 4 -35.74 0.48 -16.38
CA THR A 4 -34.88 -0.04 -15.33
C THR A 4 -33.47 0.50 -15.56
N GLY A 5 -33.16 1.62 -14.91
CA GLY A 5 -31.78 1.98 -14.59
C GLY A 5 -31.27 0.94 -13.61
N GLU A 6 -30.75 -0.15 -14.15
CA GLU A 6 -29.96 -1.14 -13.42
C GLU A 6 -28.72 -0.40 -12.92
N ALA A 7 -28.87 0.24 -11.76
CA ALA A 7 -27.74 0.66 -10.95
C ALA A 7 -26.96 -0.61 -10.68
N ALA A 8 -25.95 -0.87 -11.50
CA ALA A 8 -24.96 -1.90 -11.27
C ALA A 8 -24.46 -1.69 -9.84
N THR A 9 -24.97 -2.50 -8.92
CA THR A 9 -24.59 -2.51 -7.53
C THR A 9 -23.14 -2.93 -7.52
N ALA A 10 -22.25 -1.93 -7.49
CA ALA A 10 -20.81 -2.14 -7.32
C ALA A 10 -20.64 -3.17 -6.20
N ALA A 11 -20.06 -4.32 -6.54
CA ALA A 11 -19.92 -5.42 -5.61
C ALA A 11 -19.27 -4.89 -4.32
N PRO A 12 -19.75 -5.31 -3.13
CA PRO A 12 -19.23 -4.79 -1.88
C PRO A 12 -17.74 -5.06 -1.82
N TRP A 13 -16.98 -4.00 -1.54
CA TRP A 13 -15.53 -4.05 -1.49
C TRP A 13 -15.08 -5.02 -0.39
N THR A 14 -14.61 -6.19 -0.79
CA THR A 14 -14.23 -7.26 0.15
C THR A 14 -13.01 -6.87 0.99
N GLU A 15 -12.82 -7.52 2.14
CA GLU A 15 -11.61 -7.31 2.95
C GLU A 15 -10.33 -7.61 2.16
N ALA A 16 -10.36 -8.64 1.31
CA ALA A 16 -9.25 -8.98 0.42
C ALA A 16 -8.97 -7.87 -0.61
N ALA A 17 -10.00 -7.29 -1.23
CA ALA A 17 -9.85 -6.14 -2.13
C ALA A 17 -9.23 -4.94 -1.41
N ARG A 18 -9.68 -4.64 -0.18
CA ARG A 18 -9.14 -3.56 0.67
C ARG A 18 -7.68 -3.79 1.01
N ALA A 19 -7.32 -5.02 1.36
CA ALA A 19 -5.95 -5.40 1.66
C ALA A 19 -5.06 -5.33 0.41
N ARG A 20 -5.59 -5.68 -0.77
CA ARG A 20 -4.85 -5.62 -2.03
C ARG A 20 -4.49 -4.21 -2.44
N VAL A 21 -5.39 -3.24 -2.23
CA VAL A 21 -5.12 -1.83 -2.49
C VAL A 21 -4.15 -1.26 -1.46
N ALA A 22 -4.28 -1.61 -0.18
CA ALA A 22 -3.28 -1.24 0.83
C ALA A 22 -1.88 -1.78 0.47
N LEU A 23 -1.80 -3.02 -0.03
CA LEU A 23 -0.56 -3.60 -0.55
C LEU A 23 0.00 -2.81 -1.75
N ALA A 24 -0.85 -2.47 -2.73
CA ALA A 24 -0.44 -1.68 -3.89
C ALA A 24 0.11 -0.30 -3.49
N TYR A 25 -0.51 0.32 -2.49
CA TYR A 25 -0.05 1.59 -1.96
C TYR A 25 1.34 1.51 -1.31
N GLU A 26 1.58 0.54 -0.42
CA GLU A 26 2.92 0.38 0.17
C GLU A 26 3.99 0.08 -0.90
N ALA A 27 3.61 -0.56 -2.01
CA ALA A 27 4.49 -0.79 -3.15
C ALA A 27 4.80 0.50 -3.92
N CYS A 28 3.78 1.34 -4.16
CA CYS A 28 3.93 2.67 -4.74
C CYS A 28 4.88 3.54 -3.89
N GLU A 29 4.65 3.62 -2.58
CA GLU A 29 5.50 4.38 -1.65
C GLU A 29 6.95 3.88 -1.66
N LEU A 30 7.15 2.56 -1.63
CA LEU A 30 8.49 1.99 -1.72
C LEU A 30 9.16 2.33 -3.06
N SER A 31 8.41 2.28 -4.17
CA SER A 31 8.91 2.62 -5.50
C SER A 31 9.32 4.08 -5.59
N GLU A 32 8.51 5.00 -5.06
CA GLU A 32 8.81 6.42 -4.99
C GLU A 32 10.07 6.73 -4.18
N LEU A 33 10.18 6.12 -2.98
CA LEU A 33 11.38 6.24 -2.16
C LEU A 33 12.61 5.67 -2.86
N ALA A 34 12.47 4.51 -3.52
CA ALA A 34 13.58 3.86 -4.21
C ALA A 34 14.05 4.69 -5.40
N ARG A 35 13.10 5.25 -6.16
CA ARG A 35 13.38 6.16 -7.28
C ARG A 35 14.10 7.41 -6.81
N ALA A 36 13.64 8.04 -5.73
CA ALA A 36 14.28 9.23 -5.17
C ALA A 36 15.73 8.94 -4.75
N ALA A 37 15.99 7.77 -4.16
CA ALA A 37 17.31 7.38 -3.68
C ALA A 37 18.32 7.02 -4.81
N VAL A 38 17.87 6.84 -6.06
CA VAL A 38 18.75 6.55 -7.20
C VAL A 38 19.44 7.83 -7.70
N ALA A 39 18.75 8.96 -7.65
CA ALA A 39 19.28 10.21 -8.18
C ALA A 39 20.27 10.83 -7.18
N VAL A 40 21.45 11.19 -7.66
CA VAL A 40 22.37 12.06 -6.91
C VAL A 40 21.93 13.50 -7.16
N GLY A 41 21.54 14.20 -6.09
CA GLY A 41 21.05 15.58 -6.19
C GLY A 41 22.15 16.54 -6.68
N PRO A 42 21.80 17.63 -7.39
CA PRO A 42 22.78 18.58 -7.92
C PRO A 42 23.65 19.23 -6.83
N ASP A 43 23.11 19.35 -5.61
CA ASP A 43 23.78 19.94 -4.44
C ASP A 43 24.14 18.91 -3.36
N GLU A 44 23.98 17.61 -3.65
CA GLU A 44 24.23 16.54 -2.67
C GLU A 44 25.72 16.40 -2.36
N LEU A 45 26.57 16.63 -3.36
CA LEU A 45 28.02 16.49 -3.27
C LEU A 45 28.70 17.85 -3.46
N ARG A 46 29.74 18.11 -2.66
CA ARG A 46 30.67 19.22 -2.89
C ARG A 46 31.59 18.90 -4.07
N GLY A 47 32.32 19.91 -4.56
CA GLY A 47 33.27 19.75 -5.66
C GLY A 47 34.43 18.77 -5.37
N ASP A 48 34.65 18.40 -4.10
CA ASP A 48 35.62 17.38 -3.67
C ASP A 48 35.01 15.97 -3.52
N GLY A 49 33.72 15.81 -3.87
CA GLY A 49 32.98 14.54 -3.79
C GLY A 49 32.45 14.21 -2.39
N THR A 50 32.62 15.09 -1.39
CA THR A 50 32.06 14.88 -0.04
C THR A 50 30.60 15.30 0.02
N SER A 51 29.80 14.56 0.81
CA SER A 51 28.38 14.91 1.01
C SER A 51 28.21 16.27 1.71
N THR A 52 27.32 17.10 1.18
CA THR A 52 26.91 18.37 1.79
C THR A 52 26.11 18.17 3.08
N ALA A 53 25.43 17.03 3.21
CA ALA A 53 24.64 16.62 4.37
C ALA A 53 25.02 15.20 4.85
N PRO A 54 26.13 15.04 5.60
CA PRO A 54 26.55 13.74 6.12
C PRO A 54 25.44 13.04 6.91
N GLY A 55 25.18 11.76 6.58
CA GLY A 55 24.14 10.95 7.22
C GLY A 55 22.78 10.96 6.51
N SER A 56 22.54 11.86 5.56
CA SER A 56 21.31 11.89 4.75
C SER A 56 21.04 10.57 4.03
N ALA A 57 22.02 10.05 3.29
CA ALA A 57 21.92 8.76 2.60
C ALA A 57 21.58 7.58 3.54
N LEU A 58 22.06 7.61 4.79
CA LEU A 58 21.71 6.60 5.79
C LEU A 58 20.26 6.76 6.25
N ALA A 59 19.79 8.00 6.45
CA ALA A 59 18.40 8.27 6.79
C ALA A 59 17.44 7.81 5.68
N ASP A 60 17.80 8.05 4.41
CA ASP A 60 17.02 7.60 3.26
C ASP A 60 16.97 6.07 3.18
N ALA A 61 18.09 5.39 3.41
CA ALA A 61 18.13 3.92 3.49
C ALA A 61 17.26 3.37 4.64
N VAL A 62 17.20 4.06 5.78
CA VAL A 62 16.31 3.70 6.90
C VAL A 62 14.85 3.88 6.51
N HIS A 63 14.49 4.95 5.79
CA HIS A 63 13.13 5.16 5.28
C HIS A 63 12.71 4.08 4.27
N LEU A 64 13.61 3.69 3.37
CA LEU A 64 13.41 2.58 2.44
C LEU A 64 13.16 1.26 3.16
N LEU A 65 13.99 0.93 4.15
CA LEU A 65 13.83 -0.29 4.94
C LEU A 65 12.49 -0.28 5.70
N ALA A 66 12.10 0.87 6.26
CA ALA A 66 10.80 1.02 6.91
C ALA A 66 9.64 0.81 5.92
N ALA A 67 9.73 1.33 4.70
CA ALA A 67 8.73 1.11 3.65
C ALA A 67 8.65 -0.36 3.22
N ALA A 68 9.79 -1.02 3.02
CA ALA A 68 9.85 -2.44 2.69
C ALA A 68 9.20 -3.33 3.78
N HIS A 69 9.42 -2.99 5.06
CA HIS A 69 8.76 -3.70 6.16
C HIS A 69 7.24 -3.51 6.17
N ARG A 70 6.74 -2.33 5.79
CA ARG A 70 5.30 -2.06 5.71
C ARG A 70 4.68 -2.78 4.51
N LEU A 71 5.35 -2.80 3.36
CA LEU A 71 4.98 -3.60 2.21
C LEU A 71 4.85 -5.08 2.58
N LEU A 72 5.85 -5.62 3.27
CA LEU A 72 5.85 -7.01 3.71
C LEU A 72 4.67 -7.31 4.67
N ALA A 73 4.39 -6.42 5.60
CA ALA A 73 3.25 -6.56 6.50
C ALA A 73 1.92 -6.51 5.73
N ALA A 74 1.75 -5.58 4.78
CA ALA A 74 0.56 -5.47 3.95
C ALA A 74 0.35 -6.71 3.07
N ALA A 75 1.43 -7.32 2.55
CA ALA A 75 1.36 -8.56 1.80
C ALA A 75 0.85 -9.72 2.67
N ALA A 76 1.38 -9.87 3.89
CA ALA A 76 0.90 -10.88 4.83
C ALA A 76 -0.58 -10.66 5.20
N VAL A 77 -1.02 -9.41 5.38
CA VAL A 77 -2.43 -9.09 5.63
C VAL A 77 -3.30 -9.44 4.42
N TYR A 78 -2.87 -9.14 3.20
CA TYR A 78 -3.59 -9.50 1.98
C TYR A 78 -3.77 -11.00 1.83
N GLU A 79 -2.71 -11.79 1.96
CA GLU A 79 -2.77 -13.25 1.90
C GLU A 79 -3.76 -13.80 2.93
N ARG A 80 -3.73 -13.27 4.16
CA ARG A 80 -4.65 -13.64 5.24
C ARG A 80 -6.10 -13.27 4.93
N ALA A 81 -6.34 -12.08 4.40
CA ALA A 81 -7.68 -11.64 3.98
C ALA A 81 -8.20 -12.42 2.77
N ALA A 82 -7.31 -12.92 1.92
CA ALA A 82 -7.61 -13.79 0.79
C ALA A 82 -7.81 -15.27 1.19
N GLY A 83 -7.61 -15.62 2.47
CA GLY A 83 -7.91 -16.93 3.03
C GLY A 83 -6.71 -17.84 3.28
N ALA A 84 -5.48 -17.38 3.02
CA ALA A 84 -4.28 -18.14 3.34
C ALA A 84 -4.12 -18.33 4.85
N ASP A 85 -3.60 -19.47 5.30
CA ASP A 85 -3.27 -19.71 6.70
C ASP A 85 -1.84 -19.25 7.06
N TRP A 86 -1.48 -19.35 8.34
CA TRP A 86 -0.14 -18.98 8.81
C TRP A 86 0.97 -19.94 8.34
N GLN A 87 0.64 -21.14 7.87
CA GLN A 87 1.62 -22.09 7.33
C GLN A 87 2.09 -21.61 5.96
N VAL A 88 1.17 -21.16 5.11
CA VAL A 88 1.49 -20.55 3.80
C VAL A 88 2.36 -19.31 3.99
N VAL A 89 1.95 -18.38 4.86
CA VAL A 89 2.71 -17.15 5.14
C VAL A 89 4.09 -17.46 5.73
N GLY A 90 4.19 -18.42 6.66
CA GLY A 90 5.46 -18.83 7.26
C GLY A 90 6.42 -19.46 6.23
N ALA A 91 5.90 -20.32 5.37
CA ALA A 91 6.68 -20.96 4.31
C ALA A 91 7.29 -19.93 3.34
N ALA A 92 6.52 -18.93 2.92
CA ALA A 92 7.01 -17.86 2.04
C ALA A 92 8.16 -17.05 2.66
N LEU A 93 8.22 -16.98 4.00
CA LEU A 93 9.23 -16.23 4.74
C LEU A 93 10.36 -17.11 5.30
N ASN A 94 10.32 -18.42 5.03
CA ASN A 94 11.22 -19.41 5.60
C ASN A 94 11.27 -19.36 7.15
N VAL A 95 10.11 -19.22 7.79
CA VAL A 95 9.94 -19.24 9.26
C VAL A 95 8.78 -20.15 9.66
N SER A 96 8.69 -20.47 10.96
CA SER A 96 7.54 -21.23 11.47
C SER A 96 6.25 -20.42 11.38
N ALA A 97 5.11 -21.11 11.26
CA ALA A 97 3.78 -20.48 11.30
C ALA A 97 3.57 -19.66 12.59
N GLY A 98 4.10 -20.13 13.73
CA GLY A 98 4.06 -19.41 15.00
C GLY A 98 4.84 -18.09 14.96
N ALA A 99 6.04 -18.09 14.36
CA ALA A 99 6.85 -16.88 14.19
C ALA A 99 6.20 -15.89 13.21
N ALA A 100 5.63 -16.37 12.09
CA ALA A 100 4.88 -15.53 11.16
C ALA A 100 3.67 -14.88 11.84
N ARG A 101 2.88 -15.67 12.58
CA ARG A 101 1.74 -15.15 13.36
C ARG A 101 2.18 -14.11 14.37
N GLN A 102 3.21 -14.39 15.17
CA GLN A 102 3.72 -13.44 16.17
C GLN A 102 4.14 -12.11 15.52
N ARG A 103 4.75 -12.18 14.33
CA ARG A 103 5.22 -11.00 13.60
C ARG A 103 4.07 -10.15 13.03
N PHE A 104 3.02 -10.77 12.48
CA PHE A 104 2.01 -10.04 11.69
C PHE A 104 0.63 -9.94 12.32
N VAL A 105 0.35 -10.63 13.43
CA VAL A 105 -0.97 -10.60 14.07
C VAL A 105 -1.42 -9.17 14.45
N ALA A 106 -0.49 -8.31 14.87
CA ALA A 106 -0.80 -6.92 15.19
C ALA A 106 -1.17 -6.10 13.94
N ALA A 107 -0.48 -6.32 12.81
CA ALA A 107 -0.79 -5.66 11.55
C ALA A 107 -2.14 -6.13 10.98
N GLU A 108 -2.40 -7.44 11.06
CA GLU A 108 -3.68 -8.05 10.66
C GLU A 108 -4.84 -7.49 11.51
N ALA A 109 -4.66 -7.36 12.82
CA ALA A 109 -5.64 -6.75 13.72
C ALA A 109 -5.90 -5.28 13.35
N ARG A 110 -4.86 -4.45 13.23
CA ARG A 110 -4.98 -3.03 12.87
C ARG A 110 -5.72 -2.83 11.53
N PHE A 111 -5.47 -3.69 10.55
CA PHE A 111 -6.16 -3.64 9.26
C PHE A 111 -7.66 -3.94 9.37
N ARG A 112 -8.03 -4.97 10.15
CA ARG A 112 -9.45 -5.35 10.35
C ARG A 112 -10.22 -4.34 11.18
N GLU A 113 -9.60 -3.78 12.20
CA GLU A 113 -10.25 -2.81 13.09
C GLU A 113 -10.58 -1.49 12.38
N GLY A 114 -9.87 -1.18 11.29
CA GLY A 114 -9.96 0.11 10.61
C GLY A 114 -9.58 1.26 11.54
N PRO A 115 -9.64 2.52 11.08
CA PRO A 115 -9.56 3.65 11.97
C PRO A 115 -10.90 3.70 12.72
N ARG A 116 -11.00 3.06 13.89
CA ARG A 116 -12.07 3.39 14.82
C ARG A 116 -11.94 4.87 15.11
N SER A 117 -12.93 5.67 14.73
CA SER A 117 -12.95 7.13 14.80
C SER A 117 -12.24 7.64 16.05
N ARG A 118 -11.02 8.16 15.87
CA ARG A 118 -10.44 9.08 16.85
C ARG A 118 -11.08 10.43 16.57
N GLY A 119 -12.30 10.60 17.10
CA GLY A 119 -12.85 11.94 17.29
C GLY A 119 -11.88 12.74 18.15
N ASP A 120 -11.66 13.99 17.75
CA ASP A 120 -10.89 15.03 18.44
C ASP A 120 -9.42 14.74 18.74
N ALA A 121 -8.56 15.18 17.82
CA ALA A 121 -7.33 15.87 18.21
C ALA A 121 -7.06 16.99 17.22
N CYS A 122 -7.56 18.18 17.54
CA CYS A 122 -7.18 19.43 16.91
C CYS A 122 -5.66 19.64 17.00
N ASP A 123 -5.10 20.18 15.92
CA ASP A 123 -3.89 21.01 15.81
C ASP A 123 -2.86 20.95 16.95
N ALA A 124 -1.71 20.32 16.66
CA ALA A 124 -0.44 20.73 17.22
C ALA A 124 0.57 20.95 16.07
N PRO A 125 1.02 22.19 15.81
CA PRO A 125 2.06 22.44 14.82
C PRO A 125 3.42 22.18 15.47
N GLY A 126 4.12 21.13 15.04
CA GLY A 126 5.52 20.97 15.44
C GLY A 126 6.11 19.56 15.44
N THR A 127 5.94 18.78 14.38
CA THR A 127 6.87 17.68 14.05
C THR A 127 6.68 17.29 12.59
N ALA A 128 7.32 18.01 11.67
CA ALA A 128 7.43 17.61 10.28
C ALA A 128 8.52 16.52 10.15
N VAL A 129 8.17 15.29 10.51
CA VAL A 129 8.71 14.08 9.89
C VAL A 129 7.50 13.47 9.19
N GLY A 130 7.42 13.68 7.88
CA GLY A 130 6.20 13.52 7.06
C GLY A 130 5.43 12.25 7.37
N GLU A 131 4.19 12.41 7.83
CA GLU A 131 3.36 11.34 8.36
C GLU A 131 2.87 10.39 7.25
N PRO A 132 3.23 9.10 7.28
CA PRO A 132 2.53 8.07 6.50
C PRO A 132 1.12 7.75 7.06
N GLU A 133 0.59 8.57 7.97
CA GLU A 133 -0.74 8.42 8.58
C GLU A 133 -1.85 9.12 7.79
N GLY A 134 -1.53 10.18 7.03
CA GLY A 134 -2.49 10.86 6.17
C GLY A 134 -3.06 9.96 5.07
N TRP A 135 -2.20 9.27 4.33
CA TRP A 135 -2.62 8.44 3.20
C TRP A 135 -3.26 7.11 3.59
N ARG A 136 -2.87 6.51 4.73
CA ARG A 136 -3.61 5.35 5.27
C ARG A 136 -5.01 5.73 5.71
N SER A 137 -5.16 6.91 6.30
CA SER A 137 -6.47 7.47 6.62
C SER A 137 -7.28 7.76 5.36
N TYR A 138 -6.63 8.25 4.29
CA TYR A 138 -7.23 8.43 2.97
C TYR A 138 -7.71 7.12 2.34
N LEU A 139 -6.86 6.09 2.26
CA LEU A 139 -7.22 4.74 1.79
C LEU A 139 -8.41 4.13 2.53
N LEU A 140 -8.53 4.39 3.83
CA LEU A 140 -9.61 3.86 4.66
C LEU A 140 -10.91 4.66 4.49
N ARG A 141 -10.82 5.96 4.20
CA ARG A 141 -11.96 6.87 4.01
C ARG A 141 -12.51 6.80 2.58
N GLU A 142 -11.64 6.75 1.58
CA GLU A 142 -11.96 6.79 0.14
C GLU A 142 -11.17 5.72 -0.64
N PRO A 143 -11.42 4.42 -0.37
CA PRO A 143 -10.63 3.32 -0.94
C PRO A 143 -10.68 3.25 -2.48
N LEU A 144 -11.80 3.65 -3.09
CA LEU A 144 -11.94 3.66 -4.54
C LEU A 144 -11.16 4.81 -5.18
N GLU A 145 -11.08 5.96 -4.52
CA GLU A 145 -10.33 7.11 -5.02
C GLU A 145 -8.83 6.84 -4.92
N ALA A 146 -8.37 6.31 -3.78
CA ALA A 146 -7.00 5.85 -3.63
C ALA A 146 -6.61 4.76 -4.65
N ALA A 147 -7.54 3.87 -5.04
CA ALA A 147 -7.28 2.90 -6.10
C ALA A 147 -7.13 3.55 -7.49
N ARG A 148 -7.85 4.64 -7.76
CA ARG A 148 -7.72 5.42 -9.01
C ARG A 148 -6.43 6.22 -9.04
N ASP A 149 -6.02 6.82 -7.92
CA ASP A 149 -4.72 7.49 -7.83
C ASP A 149 -3.57 6.51 -8.12
N LEU A 150 -3.73 5.24 -7.70
CA LEU A 150 -2.78 4.18 -8.03
C LEU A 150 -2.86 3.76 -9.50
N ASP A 151 -4.03 3.78 -10.15
CA ASP A 151 -4.14 3.60 -11.60
C ASP A 151 -3.31 4.68 -12.33
N ASP A 152 -3.52 5.95 -11.98
CA ASP A 152 -2.81 7.09 -12.54
C ASP A 152 -1.30 7.00 -12.29
N TRP A 153 -0.90 6.51 -11.11
CA TRP A 153 0.50 6.28 -10.81
C TRP A 153 1.12 5.20 -11.71
N VAL A 154 0.46 4.05 -11.87
CA VAL A 154 0.95 2.94 -12.71
C VAL A 154 1.09 3.39 -14.16
N LEU A 155 0.07 4.08 -14.70
CA LEU A 155 0.08 4.55 -16.08
C LEU A 155 1.20 5.57 -16.35
N ARG A 156 1.49 6.47 -15.38
CA ARG A 156 2.59 7.44 -15.52
C ARG A 156 3.99 6.82 -15.45
N HIS A 157 4.13 5.66 -14.82
CA HIS A 157 5.42 4.99 -14.60
C HIS A 157 5.59 3.72 -15.44
N GLN A 158 4.79 3.59 -16.49
CA GLN A 158 4.89 2.50 -17.42
C GLN A 158 6.02 2.75 -18.43
N ASP A 159 7.11 2.01 -18.30
CA ASP A 159 8.20 2.00 -19.27
C ASP A 159 7.98 0.88 -20.32
N GLY A 160 7.77 1.25 -21.60
CA GLY A 160 7.68 0.30 -22.73
C GLY A 160 6.28 -0.32 -23.01
N ASP A 161 6.22 -1.34 -23.88
CA ASP A 161 5.00 -2.03 -24.40
C ASP A 161 4.28 -2.93 -23.36
N GLY A 162 4.28 -2.57 -22.08
CA GLY A 162 3.31 -3.19 -21.15
C GLY A 162 1.90 -2.81 -21.60
N ASP A 163 0.92 -3.69 -21.47
CA ASP A 163 -0.49 -3.33 -21.62
C ASP A 163 -1.21 -3.77 -20.34
N PHE A 164 -1.26 -2.87 -19.36
CA PHE A 164 -2.00 -3.10 -18.12
C PHE A 164 -3.47 -2.63 -18.23
N GLY A 165 -3.89 -2.10 -19.38
CA GLY A 165 -5.19 -1.44 -19.58
C GLY A 165 -5.37 -0.13 -18.81
N ASP A 166 -6.54 0.51 -18.96
CA ASP A 166 -6.80 1.87 -18.43
C ASP A 166 -7.03 1.96 -16.91
N ALA A 167 -7.24 0.82 -16.22
CA ALA A 167 -7.55 0.79 -14.78
C ALA A 167 -6.92 -0.45 -14.09
N PRO A 168 -5.57 -0.52 -14.03
CA PRO A 168 -4.84 -1.72 -13.62
C PRO A 168 -5.03 -2.12 -12.15
N VAL A 169 -5.37 -1.18 -11.28
CA VAL A 169 -5.62 -1.33 -9.85
C VAL A 169 -7.11 -1.29 -9.53
N SER A 170 -7.87 -0.28 -9.98
CA SER A 170 -9.29 -0.15 -9.62
C SER A 170 -10.21 -1.08 -10.43
N GLY A 171 -9.89 -1.37 -11.69
CA GLY A 171 -10.72 -2.17 -12.58
C GLY A 171 -11.01 -3.59 -12.09
N PRO A 172 -9.99 -4.36 -11.64
CA PRO A 172 -10.20 -5.70 -11.08
C PRO A 172 -11.10 -5.74 -9.83
N LEU A 173 -11.22 -4.64 -9.08
CA LEU A 173 -11.95 -4.58 -7.81
C LEU A 173 -13.47 -4.49 -8.00
N LEU A 174 -13.91 -4.06 -9.19
CA LEU A 174 -15.32 -3.88 -9.53
C LEU A 174 -15.94 -5.11 -10.20
N ARG A 175 -15.16 -6.16 -10.44
CA ARG A 175 -15.66 -7.39 -11.08
C ARG A 175 -16.41 -8.25 -10.06
N PRO A 176 -17.64 -8.70 -10.36
CA PRO A 176 -18.34 -9.66 -9.51
C PRO A 176 -17.53 -10.94 -9.39
N THR A 177 -17.36 -11.45 -8.16
CA THR A 177 -16.82 -12.78 -7.92
C THR A 177 -17.71 -13.80 -8.64
N PRO A 178 -17.18 -14.69 -9.50
CA PRO A 178 -18.01 -15.74 -10.09
C PRO A 178 -18.59 -16.62 -8.97
N PRO A 179 -19.86 -17.08 -9.08
CA PRO A 179 -20.43 -17.96 -8.09
C PRO A 179 -19.61 -19.24 -8.03
N SER A 180 -19.12 -19.60 -6.84
CA SER A 180 -18.51 -20.91 -6.60
C SER A 180 -19.51 -21.99 -6.99
N GLY A 181 -19.25 -22.69 -8.10
CA GLY A 181 -20.10 -23.76 -8.60
C GLY A 181 -20.15 -24.96 -7.63
N PRO A 182 -21.22 -25.78 -7.71
CA PRO A 182 -21.51 -26.89 -6.79
C PRO A 182 -20.50 -28.04 -6.87
#